data_AF-A0A938X522-F1
#
_entry.id   AF-A0A938X522-F1
#
_cell.length_a   1.000
_cell.length_b   1.000
_cell.length_c   1.000
_cell.angle_alpha   90.00
_cell.angle_beta   90.00
_cell.angle_gamma   90.00
#
_symmetry.space_group_name_H-M   'P 1'
#
loop_
_entity.id
_entity.type
_entity.pdbx_description
1 polymer ?
#
loop_
_entity_poly.entity_id
_entity_poly.type
_entity_poly.pdbx_seq_one_letter_code
_entity_poly.pdbx_strand_id
1 'polypeptide(L)'
;MSFRDEMEQYRATDLELILNTQQAFYSEEEQCILRELLAQKKQHEEAERQAKLPSTIPCEKCGAPNDSHNENCAFCGSRLLKEKYYISDDTDSDDEQDESEEYGQNFTFHYVISFLIPLVGLMVGAIMLTKDDAEKIRCGKTCIITAIVSTILLGIIWGAVVSSLF
;
A
#
# COMPACT_ATOMS: atom_id res chain seq x y z
N MET A 1 26.40 -22.29 -12.66
CA MET A 1 25.13 -21.53 -12.64
C MET A 1 25.27 -20.46 -13.70
N SER A 2 24.33 -20.36 -14.65
CA SER A 2 24.39 -19.32 -15.69
C SER A 2 23.71 -18.03 -15.21
N PHE A 3 24.07 -16.89 -15.78
CA PHE A 3 23.43 -15.60 -15.50
C PHE A 3 21.90 -15.67 -15.68
N ARG A 4 21.43 -16.40 -16.70
CA ARG A 4 20.00 -16.62 -16.94
C ARG A 4 19.34 -17.35 -15.76
N ASP A 5 19.95 -18.42 -15.26
CA ASP A 5 19.40 -19.22 -14.15
C ASP A 5 19.29 -18.41 -12.85
N GLU A 6 20.19 -17.46 -12.64
CA GLU A 6 20.15 -16.53 -11.50
C GLU A 6 19.01 -15.52 -11.65
N MET A 7 18.88 -14.91 -12.84
CA MET A 7 17.90 -13.86 -13.10
C MET A 7 16.47 -14.38 -13.22
N GLU A 8 16.27 -15.66 -13.57
CA GLU A 8 14.94 -16.27 -13.68
C GLU A 8 14.15 -16.27 -12.35
N GLN A 9 14.87 -16.26 -11.21
CA GLN A 9 14.27 -16.25 -9.87
C GLN A 9 13.68 -14.90 -9.46
N TYR A 10 14.07 -13.82 -10.13
CA TYR A 10 13.64 -12.46 -9.79
C TYR A 10 12.22 -12.16 -10.30
N ARG A 11 11.52 -11.24 -9.65
CA ARG A 11 10.18 -10.80 -10.07
C ARG A 11 10.30 -9.87 -11.29
N ALA A 12 9.23 -9.73 -12.06
CA ALA A 12 9.19 -8.82 -13.21
C ALA A 12 9.52 -7.38 -12.79
N THR A 13 9.04 -6.95 -11.63
CA THR A 13 9.33 -5.62 -11.05
C THR A 13 10.82 -5.41 -10.76
N ASP A 14 11.51 -6.44 -10.26
CA ASP A 14 12.94 -6.37 -9.94
C ASP A 14 13.77 -6.30 -11.23
N LEU A 15 13.42 -7.12 -12.24
CA LEU A 15 14.07 -7.08 -13.55
C LEU A 15 13.88 -5.71 -14.23
N GLU A 16 12.69 -5.12 -14.12
CA GLU A 16 12.40 -3.77 -14.62
C GLU A 16 13.20 -2.71 -13.87
N LEU A 17 13.33 -2.82 -12.54
CA LEU A 17 14.15 -1.91 -11.73
C LEU A 17 15.63 -1.99 -12.14
N ILE A 18 16.16 -3.20 -12.32
CA ILE A 18 17.54 -3.43 -12.79
C ILE A 18 17.73 -2.78 -14.17
N LEU A 19 16.82 -3.03 -15.11
CA LEU A 19 16.85 -2.43 -16.44
C LEU A 19 16.62 -0.92 -16.42
N ASN A 20 16.05 -0.31 -15.38
CA ASN A 20 15.86 1.15 -15.34
C ASN A 20 16.99 1.88 -14.62
N THR A 21 17.65 1.24 -13.66
CA THR A 21 18.60 1.90 -12.76
C THR A 21 20.03 1.41 -12.90
N GLN A 22 20.23 0.19 -13.41
CA GLN A 22 21.51 -0.51 -13.33
C GLN A 22 22.04 -1.02 -14.68
N GLN A 23 21.45 -0.63 -15.82
CA GLN A 23 21.88 -1.13 -17.15
C GLN A 23 23.39 -1.02 -17.39
N ALA A 24 24.03 0.04 -16.89
CA ALA A 24 25.46 0.29 -17.06
C ALA A 24 26.37 -0.78 -16.42
N PHE A 25 25.84 -1.61 -15.51
CA PHE A 25 26.59 -2.67 -14.84
C PHE A 25 26.52 -4.02 -15.57
N TYR A 26 25.72 -4.13 -16.64
CA TYR A 26 25.50 -5.38 -17.38
C TYR A 26 26.00 -5.25 -18.81
N SER A 27 26.59 -6.32 -19.33
CA SER A 27 26.95 -6.42 -20.75
C SER A 27 25.71 -6.37 -21.66
N GLU A 28 25.90 -6.06 -22.94
CA GLU A 28 24.80 -6.03 -23.91
C GLU A 28 24.06 -7.37 -24.01
N GLU A 29 24.79 -8.49 -23.88
CA GLU A 29 24.23 -9.84 -23.86
C GLU A 29 23.35 -10.08 -22.63
N GLU A 30 23.84 -9.71 -21.43
CA GLU A 30 23.08 -9.81 -20.19
C GLU A 30 21.84 -8.92 -20.19
N GLN A 31 21.94 -7.71 -20.73
CA GLN A 31 20.79 -6.82 -20.91
C GLN A 31 19.74 -7.42 -21.86
N CYS A 32 20.17 -8.12 -22.91
CA CYS A 32 19.25 -8.83 -23.81
C CYS A 32 18.49 -9.94 -23.06
N ILE A 33 19.20 -10.73 -22.24
CA ILE A 33 18.63 -11.77 -21.40
C ILE A 33 17.61 -11.18 -20.41
N LEU A 34 17.95 -10.07 -19.73
CA LEU A 34 17.04 -9.39 -18.79
C LEU A 34 15.75 -8.92 -19.48
N ARG A 35 15.84 -8.35 -20.68
CA ARG A 35 14.67 -7.90 -21.45
C ARG A 35 13.80 -9.07 -21.90
N GLU A 36 14.42 -10.17 -22.33
CA GLU A 36 13.71 -11.39 -22.71
C GLU A 36 12.95 -12.00 -21.52
N LEU A 37 13.61 -12.15 -20.37
CA LEU A 37 12.99 -12.67 -19.15
C LEU A 37 11.86 -11.77 -18.65
N LEU A 38 12.05 -10.45 -18.71
CA LEU A 38 11.01 -9.49 -18.36
C LEU A 38 9.79 -9.64 -19.28
N ALA A 39 9.99 -9.75 -20.59
CA ALA A 39 8.92 -9.94 -21.55
C ALA A 39 8.17 -11.25 -21.32
N GLN A 40 8.90 -12.34 -21.06
CA GLN A 40 8.31 -13.65 -20.76
C GLN A 40 7.44 -13.60 -19.50
N LYS A 41 7.92 -12.98 -18.42
CA LYS A 41 7.16 -12.86 -17.17
C LYS A 41 5.93 -11.98 -17.32
N LYS A 42 6.05 -10.83 -17.98
CA LYS A 42 4.88 -9.96 -18.26
C LYS A 42 3.82 -10.67 -19.09
N GLN A 43 4.21 -11.46 -20.08
CA GLN A 43 3.28 -12.29 -20.86
C GLN A 43 2.59 -13.35 -20.01
N HIS A 44 3.33 -14.02 -19.12
CA HIS A 44 2.76 -15.00 -18.21
C HIS A 44 1.74 -14.37 -17.25
N GLU A 45 2.11 -13.27 -16.60
CA GLU A 45 1.22 -12.51 -15.70
C GLU A 45 -0.04 -12.02 -16.43
N GLU A 46 0.09 -11.55 -17.67
CA GLU A 46 -1.06 -11.15 -18.50
C GLU A 46 -1.95 -12.35 -18.85
N ALA A 47 -1.37 -13.49 -19.21
CA ALA A 47 -2.13 -14.70 -19.50
C ALA A 47 -2.89 -15.22 -18.28
N GLU A 48 -2.27 -15.22 -17.10
CA GLU A 48 -2.92 -15.57 -15.84
C GLU A 48 -4.05 -14.59 -15.50
N ARG A 49 -3.82 -13.29 -15.70
CA ARG A 49 -4.83 -12.25 -15.51
C ARG A 49 -6.03 -12.45 -16.45
N GLN A 50 -5.78 -12.78 -17.71
CA GLN A 50 -6.85 -13.07 -18.68
C GLN A 50 -7.58 -14.37 -18.34
N ALA A 51 -6.89 -15.39 -17.80
CA ALA A 51 -7.50 -16.64 -17.37
C ALA A 51 -8.46 -16.47 -16.17
N LYS A 52 -8.21 -15.48 -15.29
CA LYS A 52 -9.09 -15.14 -14.17
C LYS A 52 -10.36 -14.40 -14.58
N LEU A 53 -10.40 -13.81 -15.78
CA LEU A 53 -11.56 -13.06 -16.25
C LEU A 53 -12.71 -14.03 -16.57
N PRO A 54 -13.88 -13.93 -15.92
CA PRO A 54 -15.01 -14.78 -16.26
C PRO A 54 -15.46 -14.49 -17.70
N SER A 55 -15.99 -15.49 -18.39
CA SER A 55 -16.47 -15.34 -19.77
C SER A 55 -17.66 -14.38 -19.91
N THR A 56 -18.42 -14.18 -18.84
CA THR A 56 -19.56 -13.26 -18.80
C THR A 56 -19.45 -12.34 -17.59
N ILE A 57 -19.60 -11.03 -17.83
CA ILE A 57 -19.57 -9.98 -16.80
C ILE A 57 -20.84 -9.12 -16.86
N PRO A 58 -21.45 -8.77 -15.72
CA PRO A 58 -22.59 -7.85 -15.69
C PRO A 58 -22.13 -6.42 -15.94
N CYS A 59 -22.97 -5.65 -16.62
CA CYS A 59 -22.77 -4.20 -16.76
C CYS A 59 -23.20 -3.49 -15.47
N GLU A 60 -22.30 -2.74 -14.84
CA GLU A 60 -22.61 -1.98 -13.60
C GLU A 60 -23.70 -0.91 -13.78
N LYS A 61 -23.89 -0.41 -15.00
CA LYS A 61 -24.89 0.64 -15.27
C LYS A 61 -26.30 0.08 -15.47
N CYS A 62 -26.44 -1.08 -16.12
CA CYS A 62 -27.75 -1.59 -16.54
C CYS A 62 -28.04 -3.03 -16.11
N GLY A 63 -27.09 -3.71 -15.47
CA GLY A 63 -27.20 -5.09 -15.01
C GLY A 63 -27.15 -6.15 -16.11
N ALA A 64 -27.14 -5.76 -17.39
CA ALA A 64 -27.20 -6.72 -18.48
C ALA A 64 -25.91 -7.58 -18.56
N PRO A 65 -26.02 -8.88 -18.88
CA PRO A 65 -24.85 -9.76 -19.04
C PRO A 65 -24.10 -9.43 -20.33
N ASN A 66 -22.78 -9.36 -20.27
CA ASN A 66 -21.93 -9.08 -21.43
C ASN A 66 -20.80 -10.10 -21.53
N ASP A 67 -20.39 -10.42 -22.76
CA ASP A 67 -19.14 -11.15 -22.99
C ASP A 67 -17.97 -10.32 -22.46
N SER A 68 -17.05 -10.97 -21.76
CA SER A 68 -15.90 -10.30 -21.14
C SER A 68 -14.86 -9.81 -22.14
N HIS A 69 -14.91 -10.23 -23.40
CA HIS A 69 -14.10 -9.65 -24.47
C HIS A 69 -14.60 -8.27 -24.88
N ASN A 70 -15.89 -7.95 -24.71
CA ASN A 70 -16.44 -6.64 -25.08
C ASN A 70 -15.82 -5.51 -24.26
N GLU A 71 -15.52 -4.38 -24.89
CA GLU A 71 -15.05 -3.17 -24.16
C GLU A 71 -16.21 -2.35 -23.60
N ASN A 72 -17.35 -2.37 -24.29
CA ASN A 72 -18.56 -1.63 -23.95
C ASN A 72 -19.74 -2.57 -23.80
N CYS A 73 -20.71 -2.18 -22.98
CA CYS A 73 -21.95 -2.90 -22.81
C CYS A 73 -22.76 -2.90 -24.11
N ALA A 74 -23.12 -4.08 -24.61
CA ALA A 74 -23.91 -4.25 -25.83
C ALA A 74 -25.34 -3.68 -25.72
N PHE A 75 -25.82 -3.41 -24.50
CA PHE A 75 -27.18 -2.97 -24.22
C PHE A 75 -27.31 -1.47 -24.00
N CYS A 76 -26.38 -0.87 -23.24
CA CYS A 76 -26.47 0.55 -22.85
C CYS A 76 -25.26 1.40 -23.25
N GLY A 77 -24.23 0.79 -23.86
CA GLY A 77 -23.04 1.48 -24.37
C GLY A 77 -22.00 1.90 -23.33
N SER A 78 -22.25 1.73 -22.02
CA SER A 78 -21.25 2.08 -20.99
C SER A 78 -20.04 1.14 -21.06
N ARG A 79 -18.84 1.67 -20.77
CA ARG A 79 -17.61 0.87 -20.65
C ARG A 79 -17.77 -0.23 -19.60
N LEU A 80 -17.30 -1.44 -19.89
CA LEU A 80 -17.29 -2.55 -18.94
C LEU A 80 -16.06 -2.43 -18.02
N LEU A 81 -16.30 -2.52 -16.71
CA LEU A 81 -15.24 -2.43 -15.69
C LEU A 81 -14.65 -3.82 -15.43
N LYS A 82 -13.65 -4.19 -16.22
CA LYS A 82 -12.96 -5.49 -16.12
C LYS A 82 -11.92 -5.54 -14.99
N GLU A 83 -11.45 -4.37 -14.54
CA GLU A 83 -10.40 -4.21 -13.51
C GLU A 83 -10.70 -4.99 -12.23
N LYS A 84 -11.97 -5.04 -11.81
CA LYS A 84 -12.39 -5.75 -10.59
C LYS A 84 -12.16 -7.27 -10.62
N TYR A 85 -11.94 -7.84 -11.80
CA TYR A 85 -11.64 -9.26 -11.99
C TYR A 85 -10.14 -9.55 -12.10
N TYR A 86 -9.32 -8.50 -12.17
CA TYR A 86 -7.86 -8.59 -12.31
C TYR A 86 -7.13 -8.39 -10.97
N ILE A 87 -7.85 -8.08 -9.90
CA ILE A 87 -7.28 -7.94 -8.56
C ILE A 87 -6.74 -9.30 -8.12
N SER A 88 -5.41 -9.41 -8.09
CA SER A 88 -4.65 -10.50 -7.49
C SER A 88 -4.66 -10.34 -5.97
N ASP A 89 -4.64 -11.45 -5.23
CA ASP A 89 -4.39 -11.54 -3.77
C ASP A 89 -3.00 -10.99 -3.33
N ASP A 90 -2.31 -10.25 -4.20
CA ASP A 90 -0.97 -9.68 -4.01
C ASP A 90 -1.00 -8.15 -3.92
N THR A 91 -2.17 -7.51 -3.88
CA THR A 91 -2.23 -6.17 -3.29
C THR A 91 -2.13 -6.36 -1.78
N ASP A 92 -0.99 -5.99 -1.22
CA ASP A 92 -0.95 -5.30 0.08
C ASP A 92 -1.94 -4.14 -0.05
N SER A 93 -3.20 -4.45 0.21
CA SER A 93 -4.24 -3.48 0.27
C SER A 93 -3.87 -2.59 1.46
N ASP A 94 -3.48 -1.36 1.19
CA ASP A 94 -3.82 -0.24 2.05
C ASP A 94 -5.36 -0.18 2.09
N ASP A 95 -5.98 -1.17 2.72
CA ASP A 95 -7.42 -1.29 2.89
C ASP A 95 -7.81 -0.27 3.96
N GLU A 96 -8.60 0.70 3.51
CA GLU A 96 -9.44 1.52 4.36
C GLU A 96 -10.19 0.61 5.33
N GLN A 97 -10.09 0.97 6.61
CA GLN A 97 -10.69 0.30 7.77
C GLN A 97 -12.09 -0.25 7.49
N ASP A 98 -12.23 -1.57 7.56
CA ASP A 98 -13.43 -2.17 8.12
C ASP A 98 -13.03 -3.32 9.06
N GLU A 99 -13.42 -3.16 10.33
CA GLU A 99 -13.09 -4.04 11.43
C GLU A 99 -13.93 -5.32 11.35
N SER A 100 -13.32 -6.46 11.07
CA SER A 100 -13.80 -7.76 11.59
C SER A 100 -12.74 -8.87 11.54
N GLU A 101 -12.05 -8.98 12.68
CA GLU A 101 -11.70 -10.19 13.44
C GLU A 101 -10.71 -11.28 12.91
N GLU A 102 -9.79 -11.58 13.84
CA GLU A 102 -9.08 -12.85 14.09
C GLU A 102 -7.85 -13.23 13.24
N TYR A 103 -6.78 -12.44 13.40
CA TYR A 103 -5.41 -12.93 13.26
C TYR A 103 -4.63 -12.50 14.51
N GLY A 104 -3.86 -13.39 15.15
CA GLY A 104 -3.17 -13.10 16.41
C GLY A 104 -2.42 -11.75 16.38
N GLN A 105 -3.02 -10.74 16.99
CA GLN A 105 -2.66 -9.34 16.77
C GLN A 105 -1.40 -8.97 17.56
N ASN A 106 -0.27 -8.83 16.86
CA ASN A 106 0.91 -8.17 17.42
C ASN A 106 0.70 -6.65 17.41
N PHE A 107 -0.04 -6.14 18.40
CA PHE A 107 -0.28 -4.71 18.61
C PHE A 107 0.98 -3.89 18.94
N THR A 108 2.16 -4.51 19.04
CA THR A 108 3.42 -3.87 19.39
C THR A 108 3.70 -2.63 18.54
N PHE A 109 3.45 -2.70 17.23
CA PHE A 109 3.65 -1.56 16.32
C PHE A 109 2.71 -0.38 16.63
N HIS A 110 1.44 -0.67 16.92
CA HIS A 110 0.44 0.35 17.27
C HIS A 110 0.78 1.03 18.60
N TYR A 111 1.32 0.28 19.58
CA TYR A 111 1.79 0.84 20.84
C TYR A 111 3.01 1.75 20.68
N VAL A 112 3.98 1.35 19.85
CA VAL A 112 5.16 2.17 19.55
C VAL A 112 4.75 3.48 18.86
N ILE A 113 3.87 3.42 17.87
CA ILE A 113 3.37 4.62 17.18
C ILE A 113 2.62 5.53 18.15
N SER A 114 1.74 4.97 18.97
CA SER A 114 0.95 5.73 19.95
C SER A 114 1.83 6.47 20.96
N PHE A 115 3.00 5.94 21.30
CA PHE A 115 3.98 6.61 22.15
C PHE A 115 4.78 7.70 21.42
N LEU A 116 5.09 7.51 20.13
CA LEU A 116 5.85 8.47 19.34
C LEU A 116 5.03 9.71 18.97
N ILE A 117 3.70 9.59 18.79
CA ILE A 117 2.82 10.71 18.42
C ILE A 117 2.92 11.89 19.42
N PRO A 118 2.78 11.69 20.75
CA PRO A 118 2.97 12.77 21.72
C PRO A 118 4.36 13.41 21.68
N LEU A 119 5.42 12.62 21.47
CA LEU A 119 6.79 13.12 21.38
C LEU A 119 6.98 14.02 20.15
N VAL A 120 6.49 13.58 18.98
CA VAL A 120 6.55 14.38 17.76
C VAL A 120 5.72 15.66 17.91
N GLY A 121 4.55 15.58 18.54
CA GLY A 121 3.70 16.75 18.83
C GLY A 121 4.40 17.79 19.70
N LEU A 122 5.11 17.36 20.75
CA LEU A 122 5.93 18.27 21.58
C LEU A 122 7.07 18.91 20.78
N MET A 123 7.78 18.14 19.96
CA MET A 123 8.91 18.64 19.16
C MET A 123 8.47 19.64 18.09
N VAL A 124 7.45 19.29 17.29
CA VAL A 124 6.91 20.17 16.25
C VAL A 124 6.29 21.43 16.87
N GLY A 125 5.55 21.26 17.97
CA GLY A 125 4.97 22.39 18.70
C GLY A 125 6.02 23.35 19.23
N ALA A 126 7.11 22.83 19.82
CA ALA A 126 8.22 23.65 20.30
C ALA A 126 8.93 24.41 19.16
N ILE A 127 9.18 23.75 18.02
CA ILE A 127 9.76 24.40 16.83
C ILE A 127 8.83 25.48 16.28
N MET A 128 7.51 25.29 16.34
CA MET A 128 6.55 26.29 15.88
C MET A 128 6.47 27.52 16.80
N LEU A 129 6.77 27.39 18.08
CA LEU A 129 6.83 28.51 19.03
C LEU A 129 8.03 29.44 18.81
N THR A 130 9.10 28.99 18.14
CA THR A 130 10.29 29.80 17.87
C THR A 130 10.16 30.65 16.61
N LYS A 131 9.05 30.55 15.87
CA LYS A 131 8.79 31.32 14.64
C LYS A 131 8.10 32.64 14.97
N ASP A 132 8.47 33.73 14.30
CA ASP A 132 7.86 35.07 14.47
C ASP A 132 6.45 35.23 13.87
N ASP A 133 5.83 34.12 13.45
CA ASP A 133 4.53 34.08 12.80
C ASP A 133 3.43 33.73 13.81
N ALA A 134 2.52 34.66 14.04
CA ALA A 134 1.44 34.51 15.03
C ALA A 134 0.53 33.30 14.76
N GLU A 135 0.35 32.89 13.51
CA GLU A 135 -0.45 31.71 13.15
C GLU A 135 0.30 30.42 13.51
N LYS A 136 1.60 30.37 13.20
CA LYS A 136 2.45 29.23 13.56
C LYS A 136 2.61 29.08 15.06
N ILE A 137 2.74 30.19 15.80
CA ILE A 137 2.75 30.18 17.27
C ILE A 137 1.43 29.60 17.82
N ARG A 138 0.28 29.98 17.27
CA ARG A 138 -1.02 29.44 17.68
C ARG A 138 -1.11 27.93 17.42
N CYS A 139 -0.72 27.49 16.23
CA CYS A 139 -0.67 26.07 15.88
C CYS A 139 0.27 25.29 16.82
N GLY A 140 1.46 25.84 17.09
CA GLY A 140 2.44 25.25 18.02
C GLY A 140 1.90 25.12 19.45
N LYS A 141 1.19 26.13 19.96
CA LYS A 141 0.49 26.06 21.26
C LYS A 141 -0.53 24.93 21.29
N THR A 142 -1.38 24.82 20.27
CA THR A 142 -2.37 23.73 20.18
C THR A 142 -1.68 22.37 20.14
N CYS A 143 -0.61 22.22 19.36
CA CYS A 143 0.15 20.98 19.25
C CYS A 143 0.74 20.53 20.59
N ILE A 144 1.32 21.47 21.36
CA ILE A 144 1.84 21.20 22.71
C ILE A 144 0.71 20.82 23.68
N ILE A 145 -0.40 21.55 23.68
CA ILE A 145 -1.54 21.27 24.57
C ILE A 145 -2.08 19.87 24.29
N THR A 146 -2.31 19.52 23.03
CA THR A 146 -2.82 18.20 22.65
C THR A 146 -1.85 17.08 23.06
N ALA A 147 -0.54 17.27 22.87
CA ALA A 147 0.46 16.29 23.27
C ALA A 147 0.51 16.08 24.80
N ILE A 148 0.41 17.16 25.58
CA ILE A 148 0.36 17.08 27.06
C ILE A 148 -0.90 16.33 27.51
N VAL A 149 -2.07 16.70 26.98
CA VAL A 149 -3.35 16.06 27.33
C VAL A 149 -3.32 14.57 26.99
N SER A 150 -2.84 14.21 25.80
CA SER A 150 -2.69 12.81 25.37
C SER A 150 -1.77 12.02 26.30
N THR A 151 -0.69 12.62 26.78
CA THR A 151 0.27 11.97 27.70
C THR A 151 -0.35 11.72 29.07
N ILE A 152 -1.12 12.68 29.60
CA ILE A 152 -1.81 12.53 30.89
C ILE A 152 -2.87 11.43 30.81
N LEU A 153 -3.68 11.40 29.75
CA LEU A 153 -4.71 10.37 29.56
C LEU A 153 -4.10 8.97 29.50
N LEU A 154 -3.00 8.81 28.77
CA LEU A 154 -2.26 7.55 28.72
C LEU A 154 -1.80 7.13 30.13
N GLY A 155 -1.23 8.05 30.91
CA GLY A 155 -0.81 7.79 32.29
C GLY A 155 -1.95 7.37 33.22
N ILE A 156 -3.13 8.00 33.11
CA ILE A 156 -4.31 7.63 33.90
C ILE A 156 -4.79 6.23 33.54
N ILE A 157 -4.87 5.90 32.25
CA ILE A 157 -5.29 4.58 31.77
C ILE A 157 -4.31 3.51 32.26
N TRP A 158 -3.00 3.71 32.08
CA TRP A 158 -1.99 2.78 32.59
C TRP A 158 -2.03 2.64 34.10
N GLY A 159 -2.21 3.73 34.84
CA GLY A 159 -2.36 3.70 36.29
C GLY A 159 -3.58 2.90 36.74
N ALA A 160 -4.72 3.04 36.06
CA ALA A 160 -5.93 2.26 36.34
C ALA A 160 -5.74 0.76 36.02
N VAL A 161 -5.11 0.43 34.89
CA VAL A 161 -4.78 -0.96 34.50
C VAL A 161 -3.86 -1.59 35.54
N VAL A 162 -2.77 -0.91 35.91
CA VAL A 162 -1.84 -1.40 36.94
C VAL A 162 -2.58 -1.57 38.27
N SER A 163 -3.38 -0.60 38.70
CA SER A 163 -4.16 -0.69 39.94
C SER A 163 -5.21 -1.81 39.91
N SER A 164 -5.65 -2.27 38.73
CA SER A 164 -6.57 -3.41 38.60
C SER A 164 -5.87 -4.77 38.60
N LEU A 165 -4.54 -4.79 38.43
CA LEU A 165 -3.71 -6.00 38.42
C LEU A 165 -3.11 -6.33 39.80
N PHE A 166 -3.19 -5.42 40.77
CA PHE A 166 -2.71 -5.55 42.15
C PHE A 166 -3.87 -5.45 43.15
#